data_AF-A0A413ZXP4-F1
#
_entry.id   AF-A0A413ZXP4-F1
#
_cell.length_a   1.000
_cell.length_b   1.000
_cell.length_c   1.000
_cell.angle_alpha   90.00
_cell.angle_beta   90.00
_cell.angle_gamma   90.00
#
_symmetry.space_group_name_H-M   'P 1'
#
loop_
_entity.id
_entity.type
_entity.pdbx_description
1 polymer ?
#
loop_
_entity_poly.entity_id
_entity_poly.type
_entity_poly.pdbx_seq_one_letter_code
_entity_poly.pdbx_strand_id
1 'polypeptide(L)'
;MLSCAIDGMYLNSELFSHFRGSSNIGYLKVKKNDLILSAQNLHLGNCNVNLRFEHGIISPAYKVYELVGCNPLFMQAWVKKDSTKDFFLKSSTEGASVCRKNIVWEELYKQELPVPSIEEQTKVGEYFYSLDHLITLHQRQHKLHLNMLL
;
A
#
# COMPACT_ATOMS: atom_id res chain seq x y z
N MET A 1 11.81 -5.85 9.37
CA MET A 1 11.66 -5.77 7.91
C MET A 1 10.17 -5.73 7.59
N LEU A 2 9.75 -4.77 6.78
CA LEU A 2 8.35 -4.57 6.40
C LEU A 2 8.05 -5.19 5.03
N SER A 3 6.78 -5.43 4.78
CA SER A 3 6.21 -5.86 3.50
C SER A 3 4.97 -5.03 3.22
N CYS A 4 4.84 -4.60 1.96
CA CYS A 4 3.65 -3.92 1.47
C CYS A 4 2.85 -4.92 0.62
N ALA A 5 1.60 -5.16 1.03
CA ALA A 5 0.62 -5.99 0.34
C ALA A 5 -0.59 -5.14 -0.08
N ILE A 6 -1.51 -5.73 -0.85
CA ILE A 6 -2.70 -5.05 -1.38
C ILE A 6 -3.57 -4.49 -0.25
N ASP A 7 -3.67 -5.21 0.86
CA ASP A 7 -4.55 -4.91 1.98
C ASP A 7 -3.87 -4.11 3.11
N GLY A 8 -2.54 -3.98 3.11
CA GLY A 8 -1.85 -3.21 4.14
C GLY A 8 -0.34 -3.34 4.21
N MET A 9 0.19 -2.74 5.28
CA MET A 9 1.58 -2.84 5.69
C MET A 9 1.75 -3.83 6.84
N TYR A 10 2.74 -4.72 6.69
CA TYR A 10 2.99 -5.83 7.61
C TYR A 10 4.47 -5.95 7.97
N LEU A 11 4.76 -6.52 9.14
CA LEU A 11 6.04 -7.12 9.41
C LEU A 11 6.18 -8.39 8.55
N ASN A 12 7.38 -8.68 8.07
CA ASN A 12 7.61 -9.94 7.33
C ASN A 12 7.21 -11.18 8.14
N SER A 13 7.39 -11.15 9.47
CA SER A 13 7.00 -12.24 10.37
C SER A 13 5.49 -12.48 10.45
N GLU A 14 4.66 -11.53 10.02
CA GLU A 14 3.20 -11.70 9.97
C GLU A 14 2.75 -12.42 8.70
N LEU A 15 3.52 -12.31 7.61
CA LEU A 15 3.17 -12.87 6.30
C LEU A 15 3.94 -14.16 5.97
N PHE A 16 5.14 -14.32 6.51
CA PHE A 16 6.04 -15.41 6.18
C PHE A 16 6.48 -16.15 7.43
N SER A 17 6.35 -17.47 7.42
CA SER A 17 6.83 -18.36 8.48
C SER A 17 8.37 -18.46 8.55
N HIS A 18 9.07 -17.98 7.52
CA HIS A 18 10.54 -18.01 7.43
C HIS A 18 11.10 -16.63 7.07
N PHE A 19 12.22 -16.27 7.72
CA PHE A 19 12.95 -15.04 7.45
C PHE A 19 13.58 -15.11 6.05
N ARG A 20 13.24 -14.16 5.17
CA ARG A 20 13.84 -14.06 3.83
C ARG A 20 15.02 -13.08 3.87
N GLY A 21 16.23 -13.63 3.82
CA GLY A 21 17.48 -12.88 3.64
C GLY A 21 18.41 -12.93 4.85
N SER A 22 19.67 -13.27 4.64
CA SER A 22 20.71 -13.29 5.67
C SER A 22 21.35 -11.90 5.91
N SER A 23 21.04 -10.91 5.07
CA SER A 23 21.58 -9.55 5.13
C SER A 23 20.54 -8.49 4.77
N ASN A 24 20.62 -7.34 5.44
CA ASN A 24 19.79 -6.16 5.18
C ASN A 24 20.52 -5.09 4.34
N ILE A 25 21.69 -5.41 3.78
CA ILE A 25 22.44 -4.49 2.92
C ILE A 25 21.60 -4.14 1.69
N GLY A 26 21.48 -2.85 1.39
CA GLY A 26 20.70 -2.33 0.26
C GLY A 26 19.22 -2.08 0.54
N TYR A 27 18.68 -2.54 1.67
CA TYR A 27 17.28 -2.29 2.02
C TYR A 27 16.99 -0.79 2.20
N LEU A 28 15.80 -0.38 1.76
CA LEU A 28 15.35 1.00 1.84
C LEU A 28 14.81 1.27 3.24
N LYS A 29 15.16 2.42 3.81
CA LYS A 29 14.55 2.92 5.05
C LYS A 29 13.17 3.49 4.72
N VAL A 30 12.20 3.20 5.56
CA VAL A 30 10.84 3.73 5.47
C VAL A 30 10.43 4.30 6.81
N LYS A 31 9.64 5.37 6.79
CA LYS A 31 9.03 6.00 7.96
C LYS A 31 7.51 5.99 7.85
N LYS A 32 6.84 6.37 8.93
CA LYS A 32 5.39 6.57 8.93
C LYS A 32 5.00 7.56 7.84
N ASN A 33 3.86 7.30 7.20
CA ASN A 33 3.26 8.07 6.10
C ASN A 33 3.95 7.97 4.74
N ASP A 34 5.03 7.21 4.60
CA ASP A 34 5.60 6.96 3.27
C ASP A 34 4.60 6.16 2.40
N LEU A 35 4.50 6.54 1.13
CA LEU A 35 3.84 5.76 0.09
C LEU A 35 4.81 4.72 -0.46
N ILE A 36 4.36 3.47 -0.51
CA ILE A 36 5.18 2.33 -0.89
C ILE A 36 4.51 1.62 -2.06
N LEU A 37 5.22 1.51 -3.19
CA LEU A 37 4.75 0.85 -4.41
C LEU A 37 5.63 -0.38 -4.69
N SER A 38 5.02 -1.56 -4.82
CA SER A 38 5.74 -2.74 -5.29
C SER A 38 6.06 -2.60 -6.77
N ALA A 39 7.31 -2.85 -7.20
CA ALA A 39 7.61 -2.94 -8.63
C ALA A 39 6.94 -4.16 -9.29
N GLN A 40 6.57 -5.16 -8.50
CA GLN A 40 5.88 -6.37 -8.97
C GLN A 40 4.38 -6.23 -8.73
N ASN A 41 3.59 -6.51 -9.77
CA ASN A 41 2.13 -6.58 -9.69
C ASN A 41 1.47 -5.30 -9.14
N LEU A 42 2.06 -4.12 -9.38
CA LEU A 42 1.48 -2.83 -8.95
C LEU A 42 0.09 -2.61 -9.57
N HIS A 43 -0.11 -3.04 -10.81
CA HIS A 43 -1.39 -3.00 -11.52
C HIS A 43 -2.52 -3.79 -10.81
N LEU A 44 -2.18 -4.69 -9.87
CA LEU A 44 -3.15 -5.39 -9.02
C LEU A 44 -3.43 -4.64 -7.69
N GLY A 45 -2.77 -3.51 -7.46
CA GLY A 45 -2.89 -2.70 -6.24
C GLY A 45 -1.88 -3.04 -5.15
N ASN A 46 -0.71 -3.61 -5.48
CA ASN A 46 0.36 -3.88 -4.50
C ASN A 46 1.08 -2.58 -4.09
N CYS A 47 0.34 -1.69 -3.42
CA CYS A 47 0.81 -0.43 -2.90
C CYS A 47 0.04 -0.05 -1.63
N ASN A 48 0.69 0.70 -0.75
CA ASN A 48 0.05 1.17 0.47
C ASN A 48 0.77 2.40 1.05
N VAL A 49 0.10 3.06 1.99
CA VAL A 49 0.72 4.10 2.83
C VAL A 49 1.11 3.45 4.16
N ASN A 50 2.32 3.73 4.65
CA ASN A 50 2.76 3.21 5.94
C ASN A 50 2.13 3.97 7.11
N LEU A 51 0.87 3.67 7.42
CA LEU A 51 0.17 4.24 8.57
C LEU A 51 0.49 3.54 9.90
N ARG A 52 1.15 2.37 9.86
CA ARG A 52 1.25 1.46 11.01
C ARG A 52 2.59 1.55 11.74
N PHE A 53 3.70 1.71 11.03
CA PHE A 53 5.04 1.61 11.62
C PHE A 53 5.74 2.95 11.59
N GLU A 54 6.34 3.34 12.72
CA GLU A 54 7.08 4.60 12.81
C GLU A 54 8.32 4.57 11.91
N HIS A 55 9.04 3.45 11.93
CA HIS A 55 10.23 3.20 11.11
C HIS A 55 10.27 1.74 10.67
N GLY A 56 10.98 1.48 9.57
CA GLY A 56 11.26 0.14 9.12
C GLY A 56 12.29 0.10 7.99
N ILE A 57 12.54 -1.12 7.53
CA ILE A 57 13.30 -1.38 6.31
C ILE A 57 12.46 -2.22 5.36
N ILE A 58 12.53 -1.96 4.07
CA ILE A 58 11.80 -2.70 3.02
C ILE A 58 12.75 -3.07 1.87
N SER A 59 12.42 -4.16 1.16
CA SER A 59 13.24 -4.66 0.05
C SER A 59 13.48 -3.59 -1.03
N PRO A 60 14.65 -3.59 -1.70
CA PRO A 60 14.94 -2.70 -2.83
C PRO A 60 13.96 -2.86 -4.03
N ALA A 61 13.17 -3.93 -4.05
CA ALA A 61 12.16 -4.18 -5.08
C ALA A 61 10.94 -3.24 -4.99
N TYR A 62 10.86 -2.41 -3.95
CA TYR A 62 9.83 -1.39 -3.78
C TYR A 62 10.34 0.00 -4.20
N LYS A 63 9.41 0.89 -4.52
CA LYS A 63 9.63 2.33 -4.55
C LYS A 63 9.00 2.95 -3.32
N VAL A 64 9.71 3.88 -2.69
CA VAL A 64 9.30 4.57 -1.47
C VAL A 64 9.25 6.06 -1.79
N TYR A 65 8.15 6.71 -1.44
CA TYR A 65 7.94 8.13 -1.66
C TYR A 65 7.47 8.80 -0.38
N GLU A 66 8.08 9.94 -0.07
CA GLU A 66 7.55 10.85 0.93
C GLU A 66 6.36 11.61 0.34
N LEU A 67 5.26 11.71 1.10
CA LEU A 67 4.11 12.51 0.72
C LEU A 67 4.33 13.97 1.11
N VAL A 68 4.53 14.83 0.12
CA VAL A 68 4.68 16.28 0.30
C VAL A 68 3.40 16.97 -0.13
N GLY A 69 2.80 17.79 0.75
CA GLY A 69 1.57 18.52 0.43
C GLY A 69 0.36 17.63 0.15
N CYS A 70 0.35 16.39 0.65
CA CYS A 70 -0.75 15.44 0.50
C CYS A 70 -1.05 14.76 1.83
N ASN A 71 -2.33 14.68 2.21
CA ASN A 71 -2.74 14.01 3.43
C ASN A 71 -2.54 12.47 3.29
N PRO A 72 -1.81 11.81 4.19
CA PRO A 72 -1.54 10.38 4.12
C PRO A 72 -2.80 9.50 4.15
N LEU A 73 -3.85 9.91 4.88
CA LEU A 73 -5.11 9.17 4.95
C LEU A 73 -5.90 9.30 3.65
N PHE A 74 -5.83 10.46 2.99
CA PHE A 74 -6.39 10.61 1.64
C PHE A 74 -5.67 9.71 0.64
N MET A 75 -4.33 9.73 0.65
CA MET A 75 -3.55 8.86 -0.22
C MET A 75 -3.83 7.38 0.07
N GLN A 76 -4.00 7.01 1.34
CA GLN A 76 -4.42 5.66 1.74
C GLN A 76 -5.78 5.27 1.15
N ALA A 77 -6.77 6.17 1.20
CA ALA A 77 -8.08 5.93 0.61
C ALA A 77 -7.99 5.83 -0.93
N TRP A 78 -7.16 6.68 -1.55
CA TRP A 78 -6.94 6.66 -2.99
C TRP A 78 -6.29 5.36 -3.47
N VAL A 79 -5.21 4.88 -2.84
CA VAL A 79 -4.55 3.63 -3.26
C VAL A 79 -5.46 2.39 -3.14
N LYS A 80 -6.44 2.43 -2.23
CA LYS A 80 -7.42 1.35 -2.02
C LYS A 80 -8.58 1.38 -3.02
N LYS A 81 -8.79 2.48 -3.73
CA LYS A 81 -9.88 2.61 -4.71
C LYS A 81 -9.60 1.70 -5.91
N ASP A 82 -10.60 0.91 -6.34
CA ASP A 82 -10.41 -0.02 -7.46
C ASP A 82 -9.95 0.66 -8.75
N SER A 83 -10.45 1.87 -9.05
CA SER A 83 -10.02 2.65 -10.23
C SER A 83 -8.54 3.02 -10.22
N THR A 84 -7.87 2.96 -9.06
CA THR A 84 -6.43 3.22 -8.96
C THR A 84 -5.61 2.08 -9.59
N LYS A 85 -6.17 0.86 -9.66
CA LYS A 85 -5.55 -0.23 -10.43
C LYS A 85 -5.47 0.12 -11.91
N ASP A 86 -6.50 0.78 -12.46
CA ASP A 86 -6.50 1.25 -13.86
C ASP A 86 -5.45 2.34 -14.10
N PHE A 87 -5.22 3.23 -13.12
CA PHE A 87 -4.15 4.22 -13.16
C PHE A 87 -2.78 3.55 -13.32
N PHE A 88 -2.49 2.52 -12.51
CA PHE A 88 -1.23 1.77 -12.65
C PHE A 88 -1.18 0.95 -13.94
N LEU A 89 -2.30 0.34 -14.35
CA LEU A 89 -2.39 -0.47 -15.57
C LEU A 89 -2.04 0.31 -16.83
N LYS A 90 -2.44 1.60 -16.92
CA LYS A 90 -2.11 2.50 -18.04
C LYS A 90 -0.62 2.73 -18.23
N SER A 91 0.17 2.57 -17.18
CA SER A 91 1.63 2.70 -17.21
C SER A 91 2.35 1.35 -17.25
N SER A 92 1.66 0.27 -17.63
CA SER A 92 2.25 -1.07 -17.63
C SER A 92 2.57 -1.57 -19.03
N THR A 93 3.58 -2.43 -19.17
CA THR A 93 3.99 -3.01 -20.47
C THR A 93 2.91 -3.92 -21.03
N GLU A 94 2.59 -3.80 -22.33
CA GLU A 94 1.58 -4.64 -22.99
C GLU A 94 2.08 -6.05 -23.40
N GLY A 95 3.39 -6.31 -23.41
CA GLY A 95 3.97 -7.28 -24.35
C GLY A 95 4.52 -8.64 -23.89
N ALA A 96 4.39 -9.11 -22.63
CA ALA A 96 5.05 -10.39 -22.24
C ALA A 96 4.17 -11.46 -21.57
N SER A 97 3.07 -11.09 -20.92
CA SER A 97 2.07 -12.03 -20.40
C SER A 97 0.88 -11.24 -19.85
N VAL A 98 -0.35 -11.70 -20.08
CA VAL A 98 -1.56 -11.14 -19.43
C VAL A 98 -1.41 -11.13 -17.91
N CYS A 99 -0.64 -12.07 -17.35
CA CYS A 99 -0.50 -12.31 -15.92
C CYS A 99 0.70 -11.60 -15.26
N ARG A 100 1.64 -11.04 -16.04
CA ARG A 100 2.85 -10.37 -15.51
C ARG A 100 3.14 -9.10 -16.28
N LYS A 101 2.61 -7.98 -15.78
CA LYS A 101 2.86 -6.64 -16.31
C LYS A 101 3.82 -5.89 -15.40
N ASN A 102 4.91 -5.38 -15.97
CA ASN A 102 5.84 -4.49 -15.30
C ASN A 102 5.38 -3.05 -15.48
N ILE A 103 5.66 -2.21 -14.48
CA ILE A 103 5.39 -0.77 -14.55
C ILE A 103 6.53 -0.09 -15.33
N VAL A 104 6.14 0.71 -16.31
CA VAL A 104 6.99 1.69 -16.99
C VAL A 104 6.93 2.97 -16.17
N TRP A 105 7.91 3.14 -15.28
CA TRP A 105 7.92 4.23 -14.30
C TRP A 105 7.85 5.63 -14.93
N GLU A 106 8.51 5.83 -16.07
CA GLU A 106 8.47 7.10 -16.78
C GLU A 106 7.06 7.47 -17.26
N GLU A 107 6.27 6.49 -17.69
CA GLU A 107 4.87 6.70 -18.05
C GLU A 107 3.98 6.91 -16.83
N LEU A 108 4.26 6.21 -15.73
CA LEU A 108 3.55 6.45 -14.46
C LEU A 108 3.74 7.89 -13.97
N TYR A 109 4.97 8.41 -14.04
CA TYR A 109 5.28 9.78 -13.61
C TYR A 109 4.69 10.87 -14.50
N LYS A 110 4.33 10.57 -15.75
CA LYS A 110 3.62 11.50 -16.65
C LYS A 110 2.13 11.58 -16.35
N GLN A 111 1.56 10.61 -15.62
CA GLN A 111 0.15 10.63 -15.30
C GLN A 111 -0.16 11.66 -14.22
N GLU A 112 -1.27 12.38 -14.41
CA GLU A 112 -1.76 13.33 -13.43
C GLU A 112 -2.76 12.66 -12.47
N LEU A 113 -2.56 12.91 -11.18
CA LEU A 113 -3.50 12.53 -10.13
C LEU A 113 -4.31 13.78 -9.73
N PRO A 114 -5.65 13.80 -9.90
CA PRO A 114 -6.46 14.88 -9.35
C PRO A 114 -6.42 14.83 -7.82
N VAL A 115 -5.71 15.79 -7.21
CA VAL A 115 -5.59 15.93 -5.76
C VAL A 115 -6.42 17.14 -5.32
N PRO A 116 -7.44 16.96 -4.45
CA PRO A 116 -8.29 18.06 -4.00
C PRO A 116 -7.58 18.92 -2.95
N SER A 117 -8.28 19.94 -2.41
CA SER A 117 -7.73 20.79 -1.35
C SER A 117 -7.37 19.97 -0.10
N ILE A 118 -6.42 20.45 0.72
CA ILE A 118 -5.99 19.75 1.94
C ILE A 118 -7.16 19.54 2.92
N GLU A 119 -8.10 20.47 2.97
CA GLU A 119 -9.30 20.34 3.79
C GLU A 119 -10.18 19.17 3.33
N GLU A 120 -10.44 19.06 2.03
CA GLU A 120 -11.20 17.93 1.45
C GLU A 120 -10.46 16.61 1.59
N GLN A 121 -9.15 16.59 1.36
CA GLN A 121 -8.31 15.42 1.59
C GLN A 121 -8.45 14.92 3.03
N THR A 122 -8.43 15.84 4.00
CA THR A 122 -8.58 15.50 5.43
C THR A 122 -9.94 14.87 5.70
N LYS A 123 -11.04 15.51 5.26
CA LYS A 123 -12.40 14.99 5.45
C LYS A 123 -12.58 13.60 4.82
N VAL A 124 -12.12 13.42 3.58
CA VAL A 124 -12.22 12.14 2.87
C VAL A 124 -11.35 11.07 3.52
N GLY A 125 -10.10 11.41 3.86
CA GLY A 125 -9.16 10.49 4.48
C GLY A 125 -9.65 9.99 5.84
N GLU A 126 -10.09 10.90 6.71
CA GLU A 126 -10.62 10.56 8.04
C GLU A 126 -11.89 9.72 7.96
N TYR A 127 -12.78 10.01 7.00
CA TYR A 127 -14.00 9.24 6.78
C TYR A 127 -13.70 7.77 6.46
N PHE A 128 -12.86 7.51 5.44
CA PHE A 128 -12.51 6.14 5.07
C PHE A 128 -11.66 5.43 6.13
N TYR A 129 -10.77 6.16 6.80
CA TYR A 129 -10.00 5.61 7.92
C TYR A 129 -10.91 5.13 9.06
N SER A 130 -11.90 5.94 9.43
CA SER A 130 -12.87 5.60 10.48
C SER A 130 -13.74 4.40 10.08
N LEU A 131 -14.15 4.35 8.82
CA LEU A 131 -14.93 3.23 8.28
C LEU A 131 -14.12 1.93 8.29
N ASP A 132 -12.87 1.96 7.82
CA ASP A 132 -11.96 0.81 7.83
C ASP A 132 -11.69 0.32 9.27
N HIS A 133 -11.55 1.24 10.22
CA HIS A 133 -11.39 0.92 11.63
C HIS A 133 -12.61 0.17 12.18
N LEU A 134 -13.82 0.66 11.89
CA LEU A 134 -15.06 0.04 12.32
C LEU A 134 -15.24 -1.36 11.71
N ILE A 135 -14.96 -1.51 10.42
CA ILE A 135 -14.99 -2.82 9.73
C ILE A 135 -14.01 -3.79 10.41
N THR A 136 -12.77 -3.35 10.65
CA THR A 136 -11.75 -4.16 11.30
C THR A 136 -12.18 -4.60 12.70
N LEU A 137 -12.80 -3.70 13.48
CA LEU A 137 -13.30 -4.02 14.81
C LEU A 137 -14.37 -5.13 14.75
N HIS A 138 -15.36 -4.99 13.86
CA HIS A 138 -16.42 -5.98 13.71
C HIS A 138 -15.90 -7.33 13.20
N GLN A 139 -14.97 -7.34 12.25
CA GLN A 139 -14.35 -8.59 11.77
C GLN A 139 -13.61 -9.33 12.88
N ARG A 140 -12.91 -8.60 13.77
CA ARG A 140 -12.24 -9.19 14.94
C ARG A 140 -13.23 -9.78 15.93
N GLN A 141 -14.31 -9.06 16.24
CA GLN A 141 -15.37 -9.56 17.12
C GLN A 141 -16.00 -10.84 16.57
N HIS A 142 -16.32 -10.86 15.26
CA HIS A 142 -16.87 -12.02 14.59
C HIS A 142 -15.91 -13.23 14.64
N LYS A 143 -14.61 -13.01 14.37
CA LYS A 143 -13.59 -14.06 14.45
C LYS A 143 -13.45 -14.63 15.86
N LEU A 144 -13.46 -13.78 16.90
CA LEU A 144 -13.43 -14.22 18.30
C LEU A 144 -14.67 -15.03 18.66
N HIS A 145 -15.85 -14.60 18.22
CA HIS A 145 -17.08 -15.33 18.47
C HIS A 145 -17.07 -16.73 17.83
N LEU A 146 -16.66 -16.85 16.56
CA LEU A 146 -16.52 -18.14 15.88
C LEU A 146 -15.54 -19.07 16.60
N ASN A 147 -14.41 -18.54 17.09
CA ASN A 147 -13.42 -19.33 17.83
C ASN A 147 -13.91 -19.82 19.20
N MET A 148 -14.97 -19.24 19.76
CA MET A 148 -15.56 -19.72 21.02
C MET A 148 -16.60 -20.84 20.79
N LEU A 149 -17.07 -21.01 19.55
CA LEU A 149 -18.09 -22.00 19.18
C LEU A 149 -17.50 -23.31 18.61
N LEU A 150 -16.19 -23.33 18.35
CA LEU A 150 -15.41 -24.46 17.83
C LEU A 150 -14.44 -24.96 18.90
#